data_AF-A0A919VYU2-F1
#
_entry.id   AF-A0A919VYU2-F1
#
_cell.length_a   1.000
_cell.length_b   1.000
_cell.length_c   1.000
_cell.angle_alpha   90.00
_cell.angle_beta   90.00
_cell.angle_gamma   90.00
#
_symmetry.space_group_name_H-M   'P 1'
#
loop_
_entity.id
_entity.type
_entity.pdbx_description
1 polymer ?
#
loop_
_entity_poly.entity_id
_entity_poly.type
_entity_poly.pdbx_seq_one_letter_code
_entity_poly.pdbx_strand_id
1 'polypeptide(L)'
;MTQPDRMQVAYAALSNDAAKWNEHSTVMDTAAKQAASYGLTGFQFGYTANQLGVGAKYQEIQDLAVRLLSEGVVAMQQIADTLIKVRDDYEATDQQSGGRIEHAGGGTQGQGQLNEGGGSQGQGQLNETPDEGSGQIEDRTGGGSSGRINE
;
A
#
# COMPACT_ATOMS: atom_id res chain seq x y z
N MET A 1 -14.30 -17.63 24.84
CA MET A 1 -13.81 -16.97 23.61
C MET A 1 -12.66 -17.80 23.09
N THR A 2 -12.89 -18.47 21.97
CA THR A 2 -11.90 -19.36 21.35
C THR A 2 -10.85 -18.53 20.61
N GLN A 3 -9.70 -19.13 20.28
CA GLN A 3 -8.66 -18.47 19.49
C GLN A 3 -9.16 -17.93 18.13
N PRO A 4 -10.00 -18.66 17.35
CA PRO A 4 -10.56 -18.13 16.10
C PRO A 4 -11.45 -16.89 16.32
N ASP A 5 -12.21 -16.83 17.42
CA ASP A 5 -13.03 -15.65 17.73
C ASP A 5 -12.17 -14.38 17.91
N ARG A 6 -10.95 -14.51 18.47
CA ARG A 6 -10.05 -13.37 18.68
C ARG A 6 -9.45 -12.86 17.37
N MET A 7 -9.12 -13.77 16.45
CA MET A 7 -8.58 -13.41 15.14
C MET A 7 -9.60 -12.71 14.26
N GLN A 8 -10.85 -13.20 14.23
CA GLN A 8 -11.94 -12.51 13.53
C GLN A 8 -12.16 -11.09 14.07
N VAL A 9 -12.11 -10.90 15.39
CA VAL A 9 -12.20 -9.57 16.01
C VAL A 9 -11.02 -8.68 15.59
N ALA A 10 -9.81 -9.22 15.51
CA ALA A 10 -8.64 -8.48 15.05
C ALA A 10 -8.76 -8.06 13.57
N TYR A 11 -9.25 -8.94 12.68
CA TYR A 11 -9.47 -8.63 11.27
C TYR A 11 -10.54 -7.56 11.06
N ALA A 12 -11.61 -7.63 11.85
CA ALA A 12 -12.65 -6.60 11.86
C ALA A 12 -12.10 -5.25 12.35
N ALA A 13 -11.25 -5.25 13.38
CA ALA A 13 -10.62 -4.04 13.89
C ALA A 13 -9.70 -3.38 12.84
N LEU A 14 -8.82 -4.15 12.21
CA LEU A 14 -7.93 -3.66 11.14
C LEU A 14 -8.72 -3.07 9.97
N SER A 15 -9.78 -3.76 9.54
CA SER A 15 -10.64 -3.29 8.44
C SER A 15 -11.38 -2.00 8.81
N ASN A 16 -11.86 -1.89 10.05
CA ASN A 16 -12.53 -0.69 10.53
C ASN A 16 -11.57 0.50 10.61
N ASP A 17 -10.36 0.29 11.13
CA ASP A 17 -9.38 1.37 11.21
C ASP A 17 -8.91 1.81 9.81
N ALA A 18 -8.71 0.88 8.88
CA ALA A 18 -8.44 1.23 7.47
C ALA A 18 -9.57 2.08 6.87
N ALA A 19 -10.84 1.74 7.14
CA ALA A 19 -11.98 2.52 6.68
C ALA A 19 -11.99 3.96 7.24
N LYS A 20 -11.65 4.14 8.52
CA LYS A 20 -11.53 5.48 9.12
C LYS A 20 -10.42 6.31 8.48
N TRP A 21 -9.27 5.71 8.19
CA TRP A 21 -8.19 6.40 7.48
C TRP A 21 -8.63 6.85 6.08
N ASN A 22 -9.36 6.00 5.36
CA ASN A 22 -9.95 6.36 4.07
C ASN A 22 -11.00 7.48 4.17
N GLU A 23 -11.85 7.44 5.19
CA GLU A 23 -12.82 8.52 5.47
C GLU A 23 -12.10 9.84 5.71
N HIS A 24 -11.08 9.85 6.57
CA HIS A 24 -10.28 11.05 6.83
C HIS A 24 -9.56 11.56 5.58
N SER A 25 -9.05 10.65 4.73
CA SER A 25 -8.47 11.04 3.44
C SER A 25 -9.49 11.75 2.55
N THR A 26 -10.75 11.31 2.56
CA THR A 26 -11.83 11.93 1.76
C THR A 26 -12.19 13.32 2.28
N VAL A 27 -12.23 13.49 3.61
CA VAL A 27 -12.44 14.80 4.24
C VAL A 27 -11.30 15.75 3.88
N MET A 28 -10.06 15.26 3.91
CA MET A 28 -8.88 16.06 3.60
C MET A 28 -8.79 16.45 2.12
N ASP A 29 -9.15 15.54 1.22
CA ASP A 29 -9.27 15.82 -0.22
C ASP A 29 -10.35 16.88 -0.49
N THR A 30 -11.49 16.79 0.19
CA THR A 30 -12.54 17.81 0.13
C THR A 30 -12.02 19.17 0.62
N ALA A 31 -11.29 19.19 1.73
CA ALA A 31 -10.68 20.42 2.25
C ALA A 31 -9.64 21.00 1.28
N ALA A 32 -8.82 20.17 0.62
CA ALA A 32 -7.85 20.61 -0.38
C ALA A 32 -8.54 21.28 -1.57
N LYS A 33 -9.62 20.67 -2.08
CA LYS A 33 -10.44 21.21 -3.17
C LYS A 33 -11.10 22.54 -2.78
N GLN A 34 -11.63 22.63 -1.57
CA GLN A 34 -12.21 23.88 -1.05
C GLN A 34 -11.13 24.96 -0.90
N ALA A 35 -9.97 24.62 -0.32
CA ALA A 35 -8.85 25.53 -0.19
C ALA A 35 -8.41 26.07 -1.55
N ALA A 36 -8.28 25.22 -2.57
CA ALA A 36 -7.96 25.62 -3.94
C ALA A 36 -9.04 26.49 -4.59
N SER A 37 -10.31 26.33 -4.20
CA SER A 37 -11.43 27.10 -4.77
C SER A 37 -11.53 28.54 -4.26
N TYR A 38 -10.86 28.87 -3.14
CA TYR A 38 -10.84 30.22 -2.60
C TYR A 38 -9.97 31.16 -3.45
N GLY A 39 -10.47 31.56 -4.61
CA GLY A 39 -9.83 32.56 -5.46
C GLY A 39 -10.01 33.97 -4.89
N LEU A 40 -9.22 34.35 -3.88
CA LEU A 40 -9.07 35.75 -3.50
C LEU A 40 -8.11 36.42 -4.49
N THR A 41 -8.68 37.04 -5.52
CA THR A 41 -7.95 37.91 -6.43
C THR A 41 -7.53 39.20 -5.71
N GLY A 42 -6.52 39.89 -6.24
CA GLY A 42 -6.08 41.19 -5.71
C GLY A 42 -7.21 42.24 -5.63
N PHE A 43 -8.32 42.04 -6.34
CA PHE A 43 -9.51 42.88 -6.26
C PHE A 43 -10.19 42.81 -4.87
N GLN A 44 -10.24 41.63 -4.23
CA GLN A 44 -10.86 41.48 -2.91
C GLN A 44 -10.04 42.14 -1.78
N PHE A 45 -8.71 42.26 -1.94
CA PHE A 45 -7.84 42.90 -0.96
C PHE A 45 -7.77 44.43 -1.09
N GLY A 46 -8.22 44.97 -2.23
CA GLY A 46 -8.08 46.38 -2.57
C GLY A 46 -6.68 46.74 -3.10
N TYR A 47 -6.62 47.87 -3.82
CA TYR A 47 -5.43 48.29 -4.60
C TYR A 47 -4.15 48.41 -3.75
N THR A 48 -4.22 49.04 -2.58
CA THR A 48 -3.06 49.27 -1.71
C THR A 48 -2.48 47.95 -1.18
N ALA A 49 -3.32 47.01 -0.75
CA ALA A 49 -2.86 45.72 -0.27
C ALA A 49 -2.24 44.88 -1.40
N ASN A 50 -2.77 44.99 -2.62
CA ASN A 50 -2.18 44.33 -3.78
C ASN A 50 -0.79 44.91 -4.13
N GLN A 51 -0.62 46.23 -4.08
CA GLN A 51 0.69 46.88 -4.28
C GLN A 51 1.72 46.48 -3.22
N LEU A 52 1.27 46.18 -2.00
CA LEU A 52 2.11 45.67 -0.92
C LEU A 52 2.40 44.16 -1.02
N GLY A 53 1.91 43.47 -2.05
CA GLY A 53 2.16 42.05 -2.30
C GLY A 53 1.31 41.09 -1.45
N VAL A 54 0.25 41.57 -0.78
CA VAL A 54 -0.61 40.74 0.07
C VAL A 54 -1.27 39.62 -0.73
N GLY A 55 -1.72 39.90 -1.96
CA GLY A 55 -2.32 38.89 -2.84
C GLY A 55 -1.35 37.75 -3.17
N ALA A 56 -0.09 38.08 -3.48
CA ALA A 56 0.94 37.08 -3.77
C ALA A 56 1.23 36.19 -2.54
N LYS A 57 1.33 36.80 -1.35
CA LYS A 57 1.54 36.04 -0.10
C LYS A 57 0.35 35.17 0.27
N TYR A 58 -0.86 35.64 0.01
CA TYR A 58 -2.05 34.83 0.19
C TYR A 58 -2.02 33.59 -0.73
N GLN A 59 -1.66 33.77 -2.00
CA GLN A 59 -1.54 32.66 -2.96
C GLN A 59 -0.49 31.64 -2.51
N GLU A 60 0.69 32.10 -2.06
CA GLU A 60 1.73 31.20 -1.54
C GLU A 60 1.24 30.34 -0.36
N ILE A 61 0.47 30.94 0.56
CA ILE A 61 -0.09 30.23 1.72
C ILE A 61 -1.20 29.26 1.27
N GLN A 62 -2.04 29.67 0.32
CA GLN A 62 -3.07 28.81 -0.25
C GLN A 62 -2.45 27.58 -0.92
N ASP A 63 -1.45 27.78 -1.77
CA ASP A 63 -0.75 26.71 -2.46
C ASP A 63 -0.08 25.76 -1.48
N LEU A 64 0.53 26.30 -0.41
CA LEU A 64 1.11 25.51 0.67
C LEU A 64 0.05 24.65 1.38
N ALA A 65 -1.12 25.24 1.70
CA ALA A 65 -2.20 24.52 2.36
C ALA A 65 -2.75 23.39 1.47
N VAL A 66 -3.01 23.67 0.18
CA VAL A 66 -3.46 22.67 -0.80
C VAL A 66 -2.45 21.53 -0.91
N ARG A 67 -1.16 21.85 -0.99
CA ARG A 67 -0.08 20.85 -1.06
C ARG A 67 -0.06 19.96 0.18
N LEU A 68 -0.05 20.55 1.38
CA LEU A 68 0.00 19.78 2.64
C LEU A 68 -1.24 18.89 2.82
N LEU A 69 -2.42 19.38 2.46
CA LEU A 69 -3.65 18.58 2.49
C LEU A 69 -3.57 17.41 1.49
N SER A 70 -3.08 17.65 0.28
CA SER A 70 -2.92 16.61 -0.74
C SER A 70 -1.89 15.55 -0.34
N GLU A 71 -0.76 15.96 0.26
CA GLU A 71 0.24 15.05 0.83
C GLU A 71 -0.36 14.21 1.97
N GLY A 72 -1.19 14.83 2.83
CA GLY A 72 -1.89 14.15 3.90
C GLY A 72 -2.90 13.11 3.41
N VAL A 73 -3.63 13.37 2.32
CA VAL A 73 -4.52 12.39 1.65
C VAL A 73 -3.73 11.14 1.27
N VAL A 74 -2.59 11.31 0.59
CA VAL A 74 -1.75 10.19 0.15
C VAL A 74 -1.23 9.39 1.34
N ALA A 75 -0.75 10.07 2.38
CA ALA A 75 -0.25 9.40 3.59
C ALA A 75 -1.35 8.58 4.29
N MET A 76 -2.57 9.11 4.39
CA MET A 76 -3.70 8.39 4.99
C MET A 76 -4.12 7.16 4.18
N GLN A 77 -4.14 7.28 2.85
CA GLN A 77 -4.42 6.15 1.96
C GLN A 77 -3.36 5.05 2.12
N GLN A 78 -2.08 5.40 2.18
CA GLN A 78 -1.00 4.44 2.42
C GLN A 78 -1.14 3.71 3.75
N ILE A 79 -1.59 4.40 4.80
CA ILE A 79 -1.87 3.76 6.10
C ILE A 79 -3.04 2.77 5.96
N ALA A 80 -4.14 3.18 5.31
CA ALA A 80 -5.29 2.30 5.08
C ALA A 80 -4.90 1.04 4.29
N ASP A 81 -4.14 1.21 3.20
CA ASP A 81 -3.65 0.11 2.37
C ASP A 81 -2.73 -0.84 3.16
N THR A 82 -1.87 -0.29 4.01
CA THR A 82 -0.99 -1.09 4.87
C THR A 82 -1.79 -1.93 5.87
N LEU A 83 -2.83 -1.37 6.48
CA LEU A 83 -3.70 -2.11 7.41
C LEU A 83 -4.46 -3.24 6.73
N ILE A 84 -4.94 -3.02 5.51
CA ILE A 84 -5.59 -4.04 4.69
C ILE A 84 -4.59 -5.15 4.35
N LYS A 85 -3.38 -4.79 3.90
CA LYS A 85 -2.34 -5.76 3.58
C LYS A 85 -1.97 -6.62 4.80
N VAL A 86 -1.79 -5.99 5.96
CA VAL A 86 -1.49 -6.70 7.21
C VAL A 86 -2.60 -7.69 7.57
N ARG A 87 -3.88 -7.30 7.41
CA ARG A 87 -5.01 -8.22 7.60
C ARG A 87 -4.93 -9.41 6.64
N ASP A 88 -4.71 -9.15 5.36
CA ASP A 88 -4.68 -10.19 4.32
C ASP A 88 -3.51 -11.17 4.53
N ASP A 89 -2.35 -10.66 4.94
CA ASP A 89 -1.17 -11.47 5.26
C ASP A 89 -1.44 -12.40 6.47
N TYR A 90 -2.15 -11.90 7.50
CA TYR A 90 -2.55 -12.74 8.65
C TYR A 90 -3.58 -13.79 8.27
N GLU A 91 -4.61 -13.42 7.50
CA GLU A 91 -5.65 -14.35 7.06
C GLU A 91 -5.06 -15.50 6.23
N ALA A 92 -4.15 -15.19 5.30
CA ALA A 92 -3.46 -16.19 4.50
C ALA A 92 -2.59 -17.14 5.35
N THR A 93 -1.88 -16.59 6.34
CA THR A 93 -1.03 -17.37 7.25
C THR A 93 -1.85 -18.33 8.12
N ASP A 94 -3.03 -17.89 8.58
CA ASP A 94 -3.96 -18.72 9.35
C ASP A 94 -4.50 -19.88 8.53
N GLN A 95 -4.92 -19.62 7.29
CA GLN A 95 -5.42 -20.65 6.38
C GLN A 95 -4.34 -21.71 6.09
N GLN A 96 -3.10 -21.29 5.88
CA GLN A 96 -1.98 -22.20 5.65
C GLN A 96 -1.64 -23.05 6.90
N SER A 97 -1.75 -22.46 8.09
CA SER A 97 -1.47 -23.14 9.35
C SER A 97 -2.57 -24.12 9.73
N GLY A 98 -3.84 -23.76 9.51
CA GLY A 98 -4.99 -24.65 9.73
C GLY A 98 -4.94 -25.90 8.86
N GLY A 99 -4.63 -25.75 7.57
CA GLY A 99 -4.53 -26.88 6.63
C GLY A 99 -3.37 -27.85 6.95
N ARG A 100 -2.28 -27.36 7.56
CA ARG A 100 -1.16 -28.22 7.99
C ARG A 100 -1.50 -29.06 9.23
N ILE A 101 -2.25 -28.51 10.19
CA ILE A 101 -2.63 -29.25 11.40
C ILE A 101 -3.66 -30.33 11.07
N GLU A 102 -4.59 -30.07 10.15
CA GLU A 102 -5.60 -31.03 9.72
C GLU A 102 -4.98 -32.23 8.98
N HIS A 103 -3.92 -32.01 8.20
CA HIS A 103 -3.18 -33.10 7.55
C HIS A 103 -2.24 -33.87 8.49
N ALA A 104 -1.72 -33.25 9.55
CA ALA A 104 -0.84 -33.91 10.52
C ALA A 104 -1.62 -34.73 11.59
N GLY A 105 -2.89 -34.42 11.83
CA GLY A 105 -3.72 -35.10 12.85
C GLY A 105 -4.40 -36.39 12.41
N GLY A 106 -4.43 -36.71 11.10
CA GLY A 106 -5.19 -37.85 10.55
C GLY A 106 -4.40 -39.15 10.31
N GLY A 107 -3.09 -39.16 10.57
CA GLY A 107 -2.18 -40.23 10.13
C GLY A 107 -1.66 -41.15 11.23
N THR A 108 -2.50 -41.68 12.14
CA THR A 108 -2.05 -42.76 13.04
C THR A 108 -3.15 -43.81 13.27
N GLN A 109 -3.62 -44.46 12.20
CA GLN A 109 -4.24 -45.78 12.30
C GLN A 109 -3.31 -46.81 11.65
N GLY A 110 -3.00 -47.84 12.43
CA GLY A 110 -1.82 -48.64 12.26
C GLY A 110 -1.83 -49.57 11.06
N GLN A 111 -0.62 -49.90 10.62
CA GLN A 111 -0.29 -51.20 10.06
C GLN A 111 1.13 -51.52 10.47
N GLY A 112 1.24 -52.33 11.52
CA GLY A 112 2.45 -53.11 11.75
C GLY A 112 2.57 -54.11 10.63
N GLN A 113 3.59 -53.95 9.79
CA GLN A 113 4.18 -55.03 9.04
C GLN A 113 5.69 -54.89 9.14
N LEU A 114 6.26 -55.73 9.99
CA LEU A 114 7.67 -56.09 9.98
C LEU A 114 7.96 -56.69 8.60
N ASN A 115 8.84 -56.03 7.84
CA ASN A 115 9.48 -56.66 6.68
C ASN A 115 10.98 -56.41 6.79
N GLU A 116 11.66 -57.35 7.43
CA GLU A 116 13.10 -57.53 7.32
C GLU A 116 13.40 -58.10 5.94
N GLY A 117 14.17 -57.38 5.12
CA GLY A 117 14.59 -57.94 3.84
C GLY A 117 15.35 -56.97 2.93
N GLY A 118 16.67 -57.02 3.00
CA GLY A 118 17.51 -57.02 1.79
C GLY A 118 17.88 -55.69 1.15
N GLY A 119 19.09 -55.22 1.46
CA GLY A 119 20.18 -55.17 0.47
C GLY A 119 20.12 -54.16 -0.69
N SER A 120 21.21 -53.37 -0.73
CA SER A 120 22.01 -53.06 -1.93
C SER A 120 21.72 -51.75 -2.70
N GLN A 121 22.67 -50.82 -2.49
CA GLN A 121 23.42 -50.05 -3.51
C GLN A 121 22.68 -49.15 -4.51
N GLY A 122 23.12 -47.88 -4.56
CA GLY A 122 23.38 -47.23 -5.84
C GLY A 122 22.97 -45.77 -5.95
N GLN A 123 23.98 -44.88 -5.92
CA GLN A 123 24.17 -43.69 -6.78
C GLN A 123 23.05 -42.62 -6.73
N GLY A 124 23.25 -41.40 -6.22
CA GLY A 124 24.37 -40.51 -6.52
C GLY A 124 24.13 -39.78 -7.83
N GLN A 125 23.19 -38.82 -7.87
CA GLN A 125 23.10 -37.81 -8.92
C GLN A 125 22.73 -36.45 -8.30
N LEU A 126 23.75 -35.59 -8.23
CA LEU A 126 23.63 -34.15 -8.11
C LEU A 126 23.22 -33.62 -9.49
N ASN A 127 22.20 -32.76 -9.54
CA ASN A 127 21.89 -31.95 -10.71
C ASN A 127 21.36 -30.61 -10.17
N GLU A 128 22.25 -29.66 -9.90
CA GLU A 128 22.61 -28.56 -10.81
C GLU A 128 21.40 -27.67 -11.14
N THR A 129 21.30 -26.59 -10.38
CA THR A 129 20.65 -25.32 -10.73
C THR A 129 21.31 -24.69 -11.97
N PRO A 130 20.50 -24.07 -12.85
CA PRO A 130 20.88 -22.84 -13.53
C PRO A 130 19.97 -21.71 -13.00
N ASP A 131 20.49 -20.63 -12.45
CA ASP A 131 21.28 -19.55 -13.09
C ASP A 131 20.44 -18.55 -13.90
N GLU A 132 20.91 -17.33 -13.82
CA GLU A 132 20.36 -15.99 -14.02
C GLU A 132 19.64 -15.67 -15.34
N GLY A 133 18.73 -14.69 -15.25
CA GLY A 133 18.25 -13.88 -16.38
C GLY A 133 17.66 -12.57 -15.88
N SER A 134 18.50 -11.53 -15.67
CA SER A 134 18.61 -10.35 -16.55
C SER A 134 17.24 -9.80 -16.99
N GLY A 135 16.77 -8.64 -16.52
CA GLY A 135 17.43 -7.36 -16.66
C GLY A 135 16.91 -6.66 -17.92
N GLN A 136 15.81 -5.89 -17.82
CA GLN A 136 15.44 -4.89 -18.82
C GLN A 136 15.07 -3.59 -18.10
N ILE A 137 16.05 -2.70 -18.05
CA ILE A 137 15.87 -1.28 -17.78
C ILE A 137 15.68 -0.63 -19.15
N GLU A 138 14.44 -0.27 -19.50
CA GLU A 138 14.21 0.61 -20.66
C GLU A 138 14.32 2.06 -20.21
N ASP A 139 15.49 2.63 -20.51
CA ASP A 139 15.75 4.06 -20.62
C ASP A 139 14.94 4.65 -21.79
N ARG A 140 14.04 5.58 -21.48
CA ARG A 140 13.46 6.51 -22.46
C ARG A 140 13.62 7.93 -21.97
N THR A 141 14.87 8.39 -21.97
CA THR A 141 15.21 9.80 -22.09
C THR A 141 15.22 10.19 -23.58
N GLY A 142 14.50 11.26 -23.95
CA GLY A 142 14.69 11.88 -25.27
C GLY A 142 13.55 12.73 -25.83
N GLY A 143 13.76 14.06 -25.84
CA GLY A 143 13.11 15.02 -26.74
C GLY A 143 12.07 15.92 -26.05
N GLY A 144 12.31 17.19 -25.71
CA GLY A 144 13.29 18.14 -26.25
C GLY A 144 12.68 19.01 -27.36
N SER A 145 12.29 20.23 -26.98
CA SER A 145 12.36 21.46 -27.78
C SER A 145 11.34 21.76 -28.89
N SER A 146 10.56 22.83 -28.68
CA SER A 146 10.20 23.94 -29.60
C SER A 146 8.76 24.38 -29.30
N GLY A 147 8.49 25.58 -28.76
CA GLY A 147 8.98 26.87 -29.22
C GLY A 147 8.01 27.42 -30.27
N ARG A 148 7.10 28.31 -29.88
CA ARG A 148 6.50 29.36 -30.74
C ARG A 148 5.66 30.34 -29.90
N ILE A 149 6.23 31.52 -29.75
CA ILE A 149 5.57 32.78 -29.39
C ILE A 149 4.96 33.29 -30.70
N ASN A 150 3.68 33.64 -30.70
CA ASN A 150 3.09 34.45 -31.76
C ASN A 150 2.64 35.78 -31.17
N GLU A 151 3.00 36.82 -31.91
CA GLU A 151 2.72 38.25 -31.75
C GLU A 151 1.22 38.57 -31.62
#